data_AF-A0A858RFA2-F1
#
_entry.id   AF-A0A858RFA2-F1
#
_cell.length_a   1.000
_cell.length_b   1.000
_cell.length_c   1.000
_cell.angle_alpha   90.00
_cell.angle_beta   90.00
_cell.angle_gamma   90.00
#
_symmetry.space_group_name_H-M   'P 1'
#
loop_
_entity.id
_entity.type
_entity.pdbx_description
1 polymer ?
#
loop_
_entity_poly.entity_id
_entity_poly.type
_entity_poly.pdbx_seq_one_letter_code
_entity_poly.pdbx_strand_id
1 'polypeptide(L)'
;MRTKPSLREIREAITRRRVVTFEWRGLQVKAEPRVLGQGGRYRTYLLLAWQLEADEGWQLFRFSEIYEFRALPEPIRLDRPPCGRLKREIHELDTWGSPVQE
;
A
#
# COMPACT_ATOMS: atom_id res chain seq x y z
N MET A 1 8.66 -11.61 -18.13
CA MET A 1 7.29 -11.09 -18.09
C MET A 1 7.11 -10.47 -16.71
N ARG A 2 6.72 -9.19 -16.60
CA ARG A 2 6.49 -8.56 -15.28
C ARG A 2 5.09 -8.90 -14.79
N THR A 3 4.97 -9.27 -13.52
CA THR A 3 3.73 -9.72 -12.90
C THR A 3 3.06 -8.56 -12.18
N LYS A 4 1.78 -8.33 -12.47
CA LYS A 4 0.95 -7.37 -11.74
C LYS A 4 0.37 -8.02 -10.49
N PRO A 5 0.40 -7.36 -9.32
CA PRO A 5 -0.44 -7.79 -8.21
C PRO A 5 -1.92 -7.61 -8.54
N SER A 6 -2.75 -8.41 -7.89
CA SER A 6 -4.17 -8.13 -7.70
C SER A 6 -4.38 -7.13 -6.55
N LEU A 7 -5.50 -6.40 -6.56
CA LEU A 7 -5.90 -5.55 -5.44
C LEU A 7 -6.09 -6.38 -4.15
N ARG A 8 -6.50 -7.65 -4.29
CA ARG A 8 -6.70 -8.57 -3.17
C ARG A 8 -5.39 -8.86 -2.44
N GLU A 9 -4.31 -9.14 -3.16
CA GLU A 9 -3.00 -9.42 -2.55
C GLU A 9 -2.49 -8.24 -1.71
N ILE A 10 -2.62 -7.01 -2.22
CA ILE A 10 -2.22 -5.81 -1.48
C ILE A 10 -3.08 -5.62 -0.22
N ARG A 11 -4.40 -5.83 -0.33
CA ARG A 11 -5.31 -5.78 0.81
C ARG A 11 -4.95 -6.82 1.87
N GLU A 12 -4.68 -8.05 1.47
CA GLU A 12 -4.27 -9.10 2.39
C GLU A 12 -2.99 -8.73 3.14
N ALA A 13 -2.01 -8.12 2.47
CA ALA A 13 -0.78 -7.64 3.11
C ALA A 13 -1.05 -6.53 4.15
N ILE A 14 -1.93 -5.57 3.84
CA ILE A 14 -2.37 -4.51 4.77
C ILE A 14 -3.08 -5.12 5.98
N THR A 15 -4.07 -5.99 5.75
CA THR A 15 -4.86 -6.63 6.82
C THR A 15 -3.97 -7.49 7.72
N ARG A 16 -3.05 -8.25 7.13
CA ARG A 16 -2.09 -9.09 7.87
C ARG A 16 -0.91 -8.31 8.43
N ARG A 17 -0.86 -6.98 8.25
CA ARG A 17 0.17 -6.08 8.78
C ARG A 17 1.58 -6.56 8.42
N ARG A 18 1.78 -6.95 7.15
CA ARG A 18 3.07 -7.43 6.64
C ARG A 18 3.80 -6.36 5.85
N VAL A 19 5.11 -6.30 6.02
CA VAL A 19 6.01 -5.56 5.13
C VAL A 19 5.88 -6.14 3.72
N VAL A 20 6.01 -5.29 2.70
CA VAL A 20 5.94 -5.71 1.29
C VAL A 20 7.18 -5.27 0.54
N THR A 21 7.49 -6.00 -0.53
CA THR A 21 8.43 -5.58 -1.56
C THR A 21 7.75 -5.56 -2.91
N PHE A 22 8.08 -4.59 -3.75
CA PHE A 22 7.58 -4.51 -5.11
C PHE A 22 8.50 -3.68 -6.00
N GLU A 23 8.38 -3.86 -7.31
CA GLU A 23 8.97 -2.97 -8.29
C GLU A 23 8.03 -1.79 -8.56
N TRP A 24 8.55 -0.58 -8.53
CA TRP A 24 7.84 0.64 -8.91
C TRP A 24 8.73 1.54 -9.74
N ARG A 25 8.31 1.86 -10.97
CA ARG A 25 9.08 2.68 -11.94
C ARG A 25 10.52 2.18 -12.15
N GLY A 26 10.73 0.86 -12.10
CA GLY A 26 12.04 0.23 -12.26
C GLY A 26 12.90 0.19 -10.99
N LEU A 27 12.41 0.74 -9.87
CA LEU A 27 13.07 0.69 -8.57
C LEU A 27 12.46 -0.42 -7.72
N GLN A 28 13.30 -1.14 -6.96
CA GLN A 28 12.82 -2.04 -5.91
C GLN A 28 12.48 -1.21 -4.68
N VAL A 29 11.29 -1.43 -4.14
CA VAL A 29 10.76 -0.72 -2.98
C VAL A 29 10.44 -1.73 -1.89
N LYS A 30 10.94 -1.47 -0.68
CA LYS A 30 10.52 -2.15 0.56
C LYS A 30 9.69 -1.17 1.38
N ALA A 31 8.46 -1.55 1.75
CA ALA A 31 7.55 -0.63 2.43
C ALA A 31 6.57 -1.31 3.39
N GLU A 32 6.06 -0.54 4.35
CA GLU A 32 4.97 -0.92 5.25
C GLU A 32 3.64 -0.40 4.69
N PRO A 33 2.79 -1.27 4.10
CA PRO A 33 1.57 -0.83 3.46
C PRO A 33 0.53 -0.44 4.53
N ARG A 34 -0.11 0.72 4.35
CA ARG A 34 -1.04 1.27 5.35
C ARG A 34 -2.48 1.36 4.85
N VAL A 35 -2.69 1.89 3.65
CA VAL A 35 -4.02 2.08 3.05
C VAL A 35 -3.95 1.84 1.55
N LEU A 36 -4.97 1.19 0.99
CA LEU A 36 -5.22 1.12 -0.44
C LEU A 36 -6.60 1.75 -0.71
N GLY A 37 -6.68 2.69 -1.63
CA GLY A 37 -7.95 3.34 -1.97
C GLY A 37 -7.90 4.04 -3.33
N GLN A 38 -8.98 4.73 -3.70
CA GLN A 38 -9.02 5.51 -4.93
C GLN A 38 -8.50 6.93 -4.67
N GLY A 39 -7.55 7.37 -5.49
CA GLY A 39 -7.13 8.78 -5.51
C GLY A 39 -8.23 9.63 -6.14
N GLY A 40 -8.85 10.50 -5.35
CA GLY A 40 -10.06 11.24 -5.77
C GLY A 40 -9.86 12.05 -7.05
N ARG A 41 -8.71 12.71 -7.18
CA ARG A 41 -8.34 13.50 -8.36
C ARG A 41 -7.87 12.65 -9.55
N TYR A 42 -7.45 11.41 -9.31
CA TYR A 42 -6.63 10.65 -10.24
C TYR A 42 -7.33 9.43 -10.85
N ARG A 43 -8.57 9.12 -10.41
CA ARG A 43 -9.36 7.94 -10.86
C ARG A 43 -8.53 6.65 -10.91
N THR A 44 -7.58 6.51 -9.99
CA THR A 44 -6.63 5.40 -9.94
C THR A 44 -6.52 4.89 -8.52
N TYR A 45 -6.13 3.62 -8.37
CA TYR A 45 -5.86 3.04 -7.06
C TYR A 45 -4.48 3.49 -6.57
N LEU A 46 -4.43 3.99 -5.34
CA LEU A 46 -3.24 4.44 -4.65
C LEU A 46 -3.00 3.58 -3.41
N LEU A 47 -1.76 3.11 -3.26
CA LEU A 47 -1.24 2.51 -2.05
C LEU A 47 -0.46 3.58 -1.27
N LEU A 48 -0.93 3.92 -0.07
CA LEU A 48 -0.15 4.67 0.91
C LEU A 48 0.67 3.68 1.74
N ALA A 49 1.98 3.87 1.75
CA ALA A 49 2.91 3.04 2.51
C ALA A 49 4.05 3.88 3.09
N TRP A 50 4.67 3.37 4.15
CA TRP A 50 5.94 3.90 4.68
C TRP A 50 7.10 3.17 4.01
N GLN A 51 7.89 3.85 3.20
CA GLN A 51 9.09 3.30 2.58
C GLN A 51 10.19 3.14 3.62
N LEU A 52 10.92 2.00 3.60
CA LEU A 52 11.85 1.59 4.66
C LEU A 52 13.34 1.82 4.35
N GLU A 53 13.70 2.11 3.10
CA GLU A 53 15.09 2.18 2.65
C GLU A 53 15.48 3.59 2.18
N ALA A 54 16.06 3.74 0.99
CA ALA A 54 16.79 4.94 0.52
C ALA A 54 16.06 6.29 0.68
N ASP A 55 14.73 6.28 0.72
CA ASP A 55 13.88 7.45 0.96
C ASP A 55 12.84 7.11 2.04
N GLU A 56 13.30 6.95 3.29
CA GLU A 56 12.41 6.58 4.39
C GLU A 56 11.32 7.64 4.59
N GLY A 57 10.05 7.21 4.56
CA GLY A 57 8.92 8.12 4.75
C GLY A 57 7.62 7.67 4.12
N TRP A 58 6.58 8.48 4.32
CA TRP A 58 5.28 8.23 3.70
C TRP A 58 5.28 8.56 2.22
N GLN A 59 4.78 7.61 1.43
CA GLN A 59 4.69 7.76 -0.02
C GLN A 59 3.41 7.15 -0.59
N LEU A 60 2.94 7.75 -1.67
CA LEU A 60 1.82 7.27 -2.47
C LEU A 60 2.35 6.56 -3.72
N PHE A 61 1.97 5.30 -3.86
CA PHE A 61 2.31 4.46 -5.00
C PHE A 61 1.06 4.22 -5.85
N ARG A 62 1.14 4.52 -7.16
CA ARG A 62 0.04 4.19 -8.08
C ARG A 62 0.03 2.69 -8.32
N PHE A 63 -1.10 2.04 -8.08
CA PHE A 63 -1.26 0.59 -8.27
C PHE A 63 -0.90 0.15 -9.70
N SER A 64 -1.27 0.94 -10.70
CA SER A 64 -0.94 0.69 -12.11
C SER A 64 0.56 0.72 -12.41
N GLU A 65 1.41 1.18 -11.48
CA GLU A 65 2.87 1.25 -11.61
C GLU A 65 3.59 0.20 -10.74
N ILE A 66 2.86 -0.58 -9.92
CA ILE A 66 3.42 -1.62 -9.03
C ILE A 66 3.51 -2.96 -9.78
N TYR A 67 4.65 -3.65 -9.67
CA TYR A 67 4.90 -4.98 -10.22
C TYR A 67 5.66 -5.87 -9.22
N GLU A 68 5.72 -7.18 -9.46
CA GLU A 68 6.51 -8.13 -8.66
C GLU A 68 6.26 -8.03 -7.15
N PHE A 69 5.01 -7.77 -6.78
CA PHE A 69 4.61 -7.55 -5.39
C PHE A 69 4.71 -8.84 -4.56
N ARG A 70 5.29 -8.74 -3.37
CA ARG A 70 5.41 -9.84 -2.41
C ARG A 70 5.20 -9.33 -0.99
N ALA A 71 4.42 -10.05 -0.19
CA ALA A 71 4.37 -9.84 1.24
C ALA A 71 5.49 -10.62 1.92
N LEU A 72 6.24 -9.95 2.78
CA LEU A 72 7.30 -10.55 3.58
C LEU A 72 6.74 -11.09 4.91
N PRO A 73 7.42 -12.05 5.55
CA PRO A 73 7.05 -12.51 6.89
C PRO A 73 7.29 -11.46 7.98
N GLU A 74 8.01 -10.38 7.70
CA GLU A 74 8.25 -9.29 8.63
C GLU A 74 6.95 -8.50 8.91
N PRO A 75 6.60 -8.23 10.19
CA PRO A 75 5.46 -7.37 10.53
C PRO A 75 5.79 -5.89 10.32
N ILE A 76 4.78 -5.05 10.04
CA ILE A 76 4.95 -3.60 9.99
C ILE A 76 5.17 -3.01 11.40
N ARG A 77 5.82 -1.85 11.46
CA ARG A 77 5.90 -1.03 12.67
C ARG A 77 4.67 -0.12 12.82
N LEU A 78 4.18 0.04 14.04
CA LEU A 78 2.99 0.85 14.35
C LEU A 78 3.32 2.25 14.88
N ASP A 79 4.59 2.50 15.20
CA ASP A 79 5.11 3.75 15.78
C ASP A 79 5.55 4.77 14.73
N ARG A 80 5.14 4.61 13.46
CA ARG A 80 5.48 5.55 12.39
C ARG A 80 4.83 6.92 12.61
N PRO A 81 5.49 8.02 12.21
CA PRO A 81 4.90 9.35 12.22
C PRO A 81 3.53 9.40 11.52
N PRO A 82 2.64 10.36 11.84
CA PRO A 82 1.33 10.45 11.21
C PRO A 82 1.40 10.85 9.73
N CYS A 83 0.54 10.25 8.88
CA CYS A 83 0.44 10.51 7.43
C CYS A 83 -0.72 11.44 7.02
N GLY A 84 -1.21 12.28 7.94
CA GLY A 84 -2.51 12.94 7.81
C GLY A 84 -2.75 13.72 6.52
N ARG A 85 -1.73 14.36 5.94
CA ARG A 85 -1.85 15.09 4.67
C ARG A 85 -2.05 14.17 3.47
N LEU A 86 -1.22 13.12 3.35
CA LEU A 86 -1.28 12.17 2.25
C LEU A 86 -2.51 11.27 2.34
N LYS A 87 -2.96 10.94 3.55
CA LYS A 87 -4.19 10.18 3.75
C LYS A 87 -5.41 10.87 3.14
N ARG A 88 -5.47 12.21 3.16
CA ARG A 88 -6.57 12.98 2.54
C ARG A 88 -6.62 12.89 1.02
N GLU A 89 -5.53 12.47 0.37
CA GLU A 89 -5.51 12.29 -1.10
C GLU A 89 -6.13 10.95 -1.53
N ILE A 90 -6.27 10.02 -0.59
CA ILE A 90 -6.94 8.75 -0.79
C ILE A 90 -8.37 8.91 -0.27
N HIS A 91 -9.34 8.84 -1.17
CA HIS A 91 -10.65 8.39 -0.76
C HIS A 91 -10.47 6.92 -0.46
N GLU A 92 -10.41 6.59 0.82
CA GLU A 92 -10.56 5.20 1.24
C GLU A 92 -11.83 4.74 0.53
N LEU A 93 -11.68 3.84 -0.45
CA LEU A 93 -12.81 3.04 -0.87
C LEU A 93 -13.29 2.43 0.42
N ASP A 94 -14.51 2.79 0.82
CA ASP A 94 -15.15 2.50 2.09
C ASP A 94 -14.42 1.44 2.90
N THR A 95 -14.17 1.71 4.17
CA THR A 95 -14.03 0.69 5.21
C THR A 95 -14.73 -0.62 4.84
N TRP A 96 -14.03 -1.54 4.15
CA TRP A 96 -14.54 -2.89 3.82
C TRP A 96 -14.38 -3.78 5.05
N GLY A 97 -14.84 -3.21 6.15
CA GLY A 97 -14.97 -3.68 7.51
C GLY A 97 -16.31 -3.21 8.05
N SER A 98 -17.37 -3.20 7.22
CA SER A 98 -18.53 -3.95 7.70
C SER A 98 -18.04 -5.39 7.79
N PRO A 99 -17.99 -5.99 8.99
CA PRO A 99 -17.72 -7.40 9.09
C PRO A 99 -18.71 -8.12 8.16
N VAL A 100 -18.24 -9.16 7.48
CA VAL A 100 -19.16 -10.20 7.03
C VAL A 100 -19.85 -10.65 8.31
N GLN A 101 -21.11 -10.23 8.51
CA GLN A 101 -21.97 -10.91 9.46
C GLN A 101 -22.10 -12.33 8.91
N GLU A 102 -21.69 -13.29 9.74
CA GLU A 102 -21.97 -14.72 9.54
C GLU A 102 -23.45 -14.98 9.26
#